data_AF-A0A536VSK2-F1
#
_entry.id   AF-A0A536VSK2-F1
#
_cell.length_a   1.000
_cell.length_b   1.000
_cell.length_c   1.000
_cell.angle_alpha   90.00
_cell.angle_beta   90.00
_cell.angle_gamma   90.00
#
_symmetry.space_group_name_H-M   'P 1'
#
loop_
_entity.id
_entity.type
_entity.pdbx_description
1 polymer ?
#
loop_
_entity_poly.entity_id
_entity_poly.type
_entity_poly.pdbx_seq_one_letter_code
_entity_poly.pdbx_strand_id
1 'polypeptide(L)'
;MNPNLKLDIFPHIFPQAFFERMKAIAEQSPTLAAQIKRWLHIPVLWDLEARLRMMERFPGYKQILTLSLPAIEFLAPHDQSPELARLANDGMAEIVAAHPGQFPAFVASLPMNNVPEALREMDRAIEKLGAKGIQIFTNVNGRPLDEPEFYPI
;
A
#
# COMPACT_ATOMS: atom_id res chain seq x y z
N MET A 1 -26.04 -12.65 -8.48
CA MET A 1 -24.91 -11.70 -8.51
C MET A 1 -25.44 -10.34 -8.95
N ASN A 2 -24.97 -9.23 -8.35
CA ASN A 2 -25.37 -7.88 -8.77
C ASN A 2 -24.77 -7.60 -10.16
N PRO A 3 -25.58 -7.46 -11.22
CA PRO A 3 -25.09 -7.30 -12.59
C PRO A 3 -24.31 -5.99 -12.82
N ASN A 4 -24.40 -5.04 -11.89
CA ASN A 4 -23.68 -3.76 -11.95
C ASN A 4 -22.37 -3.74 -11.15
N LEU A 5 -22.00 -4.85 -10.49
CA LEU A 5 -20.76 -4.91 -9.72
C LEU A 5 -19.54 -4.82 -10.65
N LYS A 6 -18.70 -3.80 -10.42
CA LYS A 6 -17.39 -3.64 -11.06
C LYS A 6 -16.34 -3.64 -9.96
N LEU A 7 -15.42 -4.59 -10.02
CA LEU A 7 -14.34 -4.72 -9.04
C LEU A 7 -13.02 -4.33 -9.69
N ASP A 8 -12.42 -3.26 -9.18
CA ASP A 8 -11.06 -2.87 -9.53
C ASP A 8 -10.10 -3.46 -8.50
N ILE A 9 -9.12 -4.23 -9.00
CA ILE A 9 -8.13 -4.93 -8.19
C ILE A 9 -6.72 -4.33 -8.29
N PHE A 10 -6.59 -3.20 -9.00
CA PHE A 10 -5.36 -2.43 -9.06
C PHE A 10 -5.52 -0.91 -8.78
N PRO A 11 -6.38 -0.49 -7.81
CA PRO A 11 -6.48 0.90 -7.38
C PRO A 11 -5.46 1.21 -6.28
N HIS A 12 -4.61 2.21 -6.55
CA HIS A 12 -3.54 2.61 -5.64
C HIS A 12 -4.00 3.69 -4.66
N ILE A 13 -3.64 3.57 -3.38
CA ILE A 13 -3.88 4.59 -2.33
C ILE A 13 -2.72 4.61 -1.32
N PHE A 14 -2.63 5.66 -0.51
CA PHE A 14 -1.84 5.77 0.70
C PHE A 14 -2.79 6.00 1.88
N PRO A 15 -2.79 5.13 2.89
CA PRO A 15 -3.41 5.44 4.16
C PRO A 15 -2.76 6.66 4.82
N GLN A 16 -3.54 7.44 5.57
CA GLN A 16 -3.09 8.74 6.09
C GLN A 16 -1.80 8.65 6.93
N ALA A 17 -1.71 7.69 7.85
CA ALA A 17 -0.54 7.54 8.72
C ALA A 17 0.73 7.20 7.92
N PHE A 18 0.61 6.33 6.92
CA PHE A 18 1.70 6.03 6.00
C PHE A 18 2.09 7.26 5.17
N PHE A 19 1.12 8.01 4.65
CA PHE A 19 1.36 9.19 3.84
C PHE A 19 2.10 10.29 4.60
N GLU A 20 1.72 10.56 5.85
CA GLU A 20 2.42 11.54 6.70
C GLU A 20 3.84 11.09 7.04
N ARG A 21 4.05 9.80 7.33
CA ARG A 21 5.40 9.27 7.56
C ARG A 21 6.27 9.38 6.30
N MET A 22 5.72 9.07 5.13
CA MET A 22 6.41 9.24 3.84
C MET A 22 6.81 10.70 3.59
N LYS A 23 5.92 11.67 3.89
CA LYS A 23 6.25 13.11 3.79
C LYS A 23 7.39 13.49 4.72
N ALA A 24 7.35 13.06 5.98
CA ALA A 24 8.41 13.34 6.96
C ALA A 24 9.77 12.78 6.53
N ILE A 25 9.80 11.60 5.89
CA ILE A 25 11.04 11.03 5.31
C ILE A 25 11.52 11.90 4.13
N ALA A 26 10.62 12.28 3.24
CA ALA A 26 10.97 13.09 2.06
C ALA A 26 11.51 14.47 2.42
N GLU A 27 11.01 15.10 3.48
CA GLU A 27 11.51 16.38 3.99
C GLU A 27 13.00 16.34 4.38
N GLN A 28 13.51 15.15 4.74
CA GLN A 28 14.92 14.95 5.11
C GLN A 28 15.83 14.71 3.89
N SER A 29 15.26 14.52 2.69
CA SER A 29 16.01 14.21 1.47
C SER A 29 15.43 14.95 0.26
N PRO A 30 16.07 16.05 -0.19
CA PRO A 30 15.62 16.79 -1.37
C PRO A 30 15.50 15.93 -2.64
N THR A 31 16.38 14.95 -2.79
CA THR A 31 16.34 13.99 -3.90
C THR A 31 15.09 13.12 -3.84
N LEU A 32 14.78 12.54 -2.67
CA LEU A 32 13.57 11.74 -2.50
C LEU A 32 12.31 12.58 -2.69
N ALA A 33 12.26 13.79 -2.12
CA ALA A 33 11.16 14.73 -2.30
C ALA A 33 10.89 15.02 -3.77
N ALA A 34 11.95 15.23 -4.57
CA ALA A 34 11.82 15.43 -6.01
C ALA A 34 11.25 14.18 -6.72
N GLN A 35 11.71 12.98 -6.33
CA GLN A 35 11.27 11.72 -6.92
C GLN A 35 9.78 11.44 -6.60
N ILE A 36 9.32 11.69 -5.39
CA ILE A 36 7.93 11.39 -4.98
C ILE A 36 6.94 12.53 -5.24
N LYS A 37 7.42 13.70 -5.71
CA LYS A 37 6.62 14.93 -5.86
C LYS A 37 5.28 14.70 -6.56
N ARG A 38 5.25 13.90 -7.62
CA ARG A 38 4.02 13.61 -8.38
C ARG A 38 2.92 13.00 -7.48
N TRP A 39 3.27 12.04 -6.64
CA TRP A 39 2.32 11.33 -5.79
C TRP A 39 1.74 12.22 -4.70
N LEU A 40 2.53 13.15 -4.17
CA LEU A 40 2.08 14.12 -3.17
C LEU A 40 0.97 15.06 -3.69
N HIS A 41 0.89 15.28 -5.00
CA HIS A 41 -0.04 16.23 -5.63
C HIS A 41 -1.26 15.57 -6.30
N ILE A 42 -1.52 14.28 -6.08
CA ILE A 42 -2.71 13.59 -6.57
C ILE A 42 -3.61 13.30 -5.36
N PRO A 43 -4.61 14.17 -5.07
CA PRO A 43 -5.38 14.08 -3.82
C PRO A 43 -6.05 12.72 -3.62
N VAL A 44 -6.63 12.13 -4.67
CA VAL A 44 -7.31 10.82 -4.56
C VAL A 44 -6.39 9.67 -4.12
N LEU A 45 -5.06 9.86 -4.12
CA LEU A 45 -4.14 8.87 -3.56
C LEU A 45 -4.09 8.89 -2.04
N TRP A 46 -4.41 9.99 -1.36
CA TRP A 46 -4.21 10.10 0.11
C TRP A 46 -5.40 10.74 0.83
N ASP A 47 -6.22 11.52 0.14
CA ASP A 47 -7.50 12.05 0.62
C ASP A 47 -8.62 11.04 0.33
N LEU A 48 -9.03 10.31 1.37
CA LEU A 48 -10.08 9.28 1.28
C LEU A 48 -11.42 9.87 0.87
N GLU A 49 -11.76 11.07 1.34
CA GLU A 49 -13.00 11.77 1.00
C GLU A 49 -13.03 12.15 -0.49
N ALA A 50 -11.91 12.63 -1.02
CA ALA A 50 -11.77 12.88 -2.45
C ALA A 50 -11.92 11.59 -3.27
N ARG A 51 -11.37 10.46 -2.79
CA ARG A 51 -11.52 9.15 -3.44
C ARG A 51 -12.97 8.68 -3.43
N LEU A 52 -13.67 8.77 -2.30
CA LEU A 52 -15.06 8.35 -2.18
C LEU A 52 -15.96 9.16 -3.13
N ARG A 53 -15.82 10.50 -3.15
CA ARG A 53 -16.54 11.37 -4.10
C ARG A 53 -16.28 11.02 -5.56
N MET A 54 -15.04 10.63 -5.89
CA MET A 54 -14.73 10.15 -7.24
C MET A 54 -15.47 8.84 -7.55
N MET A 55 -15.49 7.89 -6.62
CA MET A 55 -16.15 6.59 -6.79
C MET A 55 -17.67 6.68 -6.91
N GLU A 56 -18.32 7.63 -6.22
CA GLU A 56 -19.78 7.86 -6.29
C GLU A 56 -20.31 8.06 -7.71
N ARG A 57 -19.45 8.55 -8.62
CA ARG A 57 -19.77 8.75 -10.05
C ARG A 57 -19.95 7.42 -10.81
N PHE A 58 -19.60 6.29 -10.20
CA PHE A 58 -19.61 4.98 -10.83
C PHE A 58 -20.43 3.98 -10.00
N PRO A 59 -21.75 3.91 -10.20
CA PRO A 59 -22.61 2.97 -9.47
C PRO A 59 -22.14 1.53 -9.59
N GLY A 60 -22.04 0.83 -8.45
CA GLY A 60 -21.58 -0.57 -8.39
C GLY A 60 -20.06 -0.77 -8.48
N TYR A 61 -19.28 0.31 -8.55
CA TYR A 61 -17.81 0.25 -8.56
C TYR A 61 -17.23 0.09 -7.14
N LYS A 62 -16.35 -0.90 -6.99
CA LYS A 62 -15.66 -1.24 -5.75
C LYS A 62 -14.16 -1.43 -6.03
N GLN A 63 -13.35 -1.23 -4.99
CA GLN A 63 -11.89 -1.24 -5.10
C GLN A 63 -11.27 -2.20 -4.07
N ILE A 64 -10.52 -3.21 -4.50
CA ILE A 64 -9.60 -3.92 -3.61
C ILE A 64 -8.35 -3.06 -3.48
N LEU A 65 -8.14 -2.49 -2.30
CA LEU A 65 -7.10 -1.47 -2.13
C LEU A 65 -5.70 -2.07 -2.30
N THR A 66 -4.85 -1.36 -3.05
CA THR A 66 -3.41 -1.63 -3.15
C THR A 66 -2.60 -0.39 -2.74
N LEU A 67 -1.43 -0.57 -2.13
CA LEU A 67 -0.59 0.56 -1.75
C LEU A 67 0.04 1.18 -3.00
N SER A 68 0.03 2.51 -3.10
CA SER A 68 0.67 3.23 -4.20
C SER A 68 2.20 3.13 -4.15
N LEU A 69 2.83 3.28 -5.32
CA LEU A 69 4.25 3.63 -5.44
C LEU A 69 4.56 4.94 -4.70
N PRO A 70 5.78 5.13 -4.17
CA PRO A 70 6.94 4.23 -4.30
C PRO A 70 6.89 3.01 -3.36
N ALA A 71 7.72 2.02 -3.66
CA ALA A 71 7.87 0.82 -2.83
C ALA A 71 8.40 1.17 -1.42
N ILE A 72 8.09 0.34 -0.42
CA ILE A 72 8.46 0.60 0.98
C ILE A 72 9.99 0.59 1.15
N GLU A 73 10.66 -0.37 0.51
CA GLU A 73 12.12 -0.51 0.49
C GLU A 73 12.84 0.67 -0.20
N PHE A 74 12.13 1.41 -1.04
CA PHE A 74 12.65 2.63 -1.67
C PHE A 74 12.56 3.84 -0.72
N LEU A 75 11.54 3.85 0.14
CA LEU A 75 11.31 4.93 1.10
C LEU A 75 12.19 4.83 2.33
N ALA A 76 12.51 3.62 2.79
CA ALA A 76 13.18 3.43 4.06
C ALA A 76 14.26 2.33 4.02
N PRO A 77 15.36 2.52 4.78
CA PRO A 77 16.35 1.49 5.00
C PRO A 77 15.78 0.27 5.75
N HIS A 78 16.54 -0.82 5.76
CA HIS A 78 16.19 -2.13 6.32
C HIS A 78 15.60 -2.09 7.74
N ASP A 79 16.07 -1.18 8.60
CA ASP A 79 15.65 -1.03 9.99
C ASP A 79 14.36 -0.21 10.18
N GLN A 80 13.97 0.60 9.18
CA GLN A 80 12.80 1.47 9.23
C GLN A 80 11.65 0.99 8.33
N SER A 81 11.94 0.21 7.28
CA SER A 81 10.92 -0.32 6.38
C SER A 81 9.82 -1.17 7.05
N PRO A 82 10.08 -1.94 8.14
CA PRO A 82 9.01 -2.70 8.80
C PRO A 82 7.95 -1.79 9.46
N GLU A 83 8.35 -0.63 10.00
CA GLU A 83 7.42 0.36 10.56
C GLU A 83 6.47 0.88 9.47
N LEU A 84 7.03 1.24 8.32
CA LEU A 84 6.24 1.71 7.17
C LEU A 84 5.25 0.66 6.67
N ALA A 85 5.66 -0.61 6.59
CA ALA A 85 4.77 -1.69 6.17
C ALA A 85 3.59 -1.85 7.13
N ARG A 86 3.83 -1.78 8.45
CA ARG A 86 2.76 -1.83 9.45
C ARG A 86 1.80 -0.66 9.31
N LEU A 87 2.31 0.57 9.19
CA LEU A 87 1.48 1.76 8.99
C LEU A 87 0.63 1.68 7.71
N ALA A 88 1.19 1.14 6.63
CA ALA A 88 0.44 0.90 5.40
C ALA A 88 -0.66 -0.14 5.62
N ASN A 89 -0.31 -1.33 6.12
CA ASN A 89 -1.25 -2.44 6.21
C ASN A 89 -2.35 -2.20 7.24
N ASP A 90 -2.02 -1.59 8.39
CA ASP A 90 -2.99 -1.21 9.43
C ASP A 90 -3.98 -0.18 8.87
N GLY A 91 -3.47 0.87 8.21
CA GLY A 91 -4.32 1.90 7.63
C GLY A 91 -5.21 1.36 6.49
N MET A 92 -4.73 0.41 5.70
CA MET A 92 -5.56 -0.25 4.67
C MET A 92 -6.68 -1.08 5.30
N ALA A 93 -6.37 -1.82 6.36
CA ALA A 93 -7.35 -2.60 7.11
C ALA A 93 -8.41 -1.70 7.76
N GLU A 94 -8.01 -0.57 8.34
CA GLU A 94 -8.90 0.44 8.91
C GLU A 94 -9.86 1.02 7.86
N ILE A 95 -9.34 1.39 6.67
CA ILE A 95 -10.17 1.92 5.58
C ILE A 95 -11.20 0.88 5.11
N VAL A 96 -10.77 -0.38 4.94
CA VAL A 96 -11.68 -1.48 4.55
C VAL A 96 -12.75 -1.72 5.61
N ALA A 97 -12.38 -1.69 6.90
CA ALA A 97 -13.32 -1.86 8.00
C ALA A 97 -14.36 -0.71 8.07
N ALA A 98 -13.93 0.52 7.80
CA ALA A 98 -14.78 1.71 7.82
C ALA A 98 -15.71 1.80 6.59
N HIS A 99 -15.28 1.32 5.43
CA HIS A 99 -16.03 1.46 4.17
C HIS A 99 -16.13 0.14 3.37
N PRO A 100 -16.64 -0.96 3.95
CA PRO A 100 -16.69 -2.28 3.29
C PRO A 100 -17.60 -2.31 2.04
N GLY A 101 -18.50 -1.32 1.92
CA GLY A 101 -19.34 -1.13 0.75
C GLY A 101 -18.55 -0.77 -0.51
N GLN A 102 -17.53 0.08 -0.37
CA GLN A 102 -16.68 0.61 -1.43
C GLN A 102 -15.38 -0.18 -1.55
N PHE A 103 -14.81 -0.60 -0.42
CA PHE A 103 -13.54 -1.31 -0.31
C PHE A 103 -13.76 -2.70 0.30
N PRO A 104 -14.04 -3.74 -0.50
CA PRO A 104 -14.34 -5.06 0.04
C PRO A 104 -13.12 -5.80 0.61
N ALA A 105 -11.90 -5.39 0.24
CA ALA A 105 -10.65 -6.01 0.68
C ALA A 105 -9.46 -5.09 0.40
N PHE A 106 -8.29 -5.49 0.88
CA PHE A 106 -7.00 -4.93 0.51
C PHE A 106 -5.97 -6.05 0.28
N VAL A 107 -4.88 -5.70 -0.40
CA VAL A 107 -3.65 -6.51 -0.45
C VAL A 107 -2.56 -5.80 0.33
N ALA A 108 -1.77 -6.57 1.08
CA ALA A 108 -0.72 -6.02 1.92
C ALA A 108 0.54 -5.72 1.13
N SER A 109 1.35 -4.77 1.62
CA SER A 109 2.70 -4.49 1.12
C SER A 109 3.73 -4.88 2.17
N LEU A 110 4.89 -5.34 1.72
CA LEU A 110 5.93 -5.90 2.58
C LEU A 110 7.20 -5.04 2.55
N PRO A 111 8.00 -5.03 3.64
CA PRO A 111 9.34 -4.44 3.66
C PRO A 111 10.32 -5.38 2.95
N MET A 112 10.31 -5.41 1.61
CA MET A 112 11.05 -6.41 0.83
C MET A 112 12.58 -6.36 0.99
N ASN A 113 13.13 -5.26 1.52
CA ASN A 113 14.54 -5.17 1.89
C ASN A 113 14.87 -5.83 3.24
N ASN A 114 13.92 -6.47 3.91
CA ASN A 114 14.07 -7.18 5.19
C ASN A 114 13.17 -8.43 5.19
N VAL A 115 13.66 -9.52 4.61
CA VAL A 115 12.89 -10.77 4.43
C VAL A 115 12.34 -11.35 5.74
N PRO A 116 13.10 -11.40 6.86
CA PRO A 116 12.55 -11.88 8.13
C PRO A 116 11.37 -11.06 8.65
N GLU A 117 11.37 -9.73 8.48
CA GLU A 117 10.23 -8.89 8.86
C GLU A 117 9.09 -8.97 7.83
N ALA A 118 9.42 -9.13 6.54
CA ALA A 118 8.42 -9.33 5.49
C ALA A 118 7.59 -10.59 5.70
N LEU A 119 8.21 -11.71 6.10
CA LEU A 119 7.48 -12.94 6.44
C LEU A 119 6.54 -12.73 7.63
N ARG A 120 7.02 -12.09 8.70
CA ARG A 120 6.18 -11.81 9.89
C ARG A 120 5.01 -10.90 9.56
N GLU A 121 5.25 -9.89 8.72
CA GLU A 121 4.20 -8.96 8.31
C GLU A 121 3.21 -9.60 7.34
N MET A 122 3.66 -10.50 6.47
CA MET A 122 2.80 -11.30 5.59
C MET A 122 1.81 -12.14 6.41
N ASP A 123 2.31 -12.90 7.39
CA ASP A 123 1.45 -13.69 8.29
C ASP A 123 0.47 -12.80 9.05
N ARG A 124 0.96 -11.69 9.63
CA ARG A 124 0.12 -10.74 10.38
C ARG A 124 -0.97 -10.14 9.50
N ALA A 125 -0.62 -9.69 8.30
CA ALA A 125 -1.56 -9.02 7.40
C ALA A 125 -2.65 -9.98 6.92
N ILE A 126 -2.30 -11.22 6.59
CA ILE A 126 -3.26 -12.23 6.13
C ILE A 126 -4.12 -12.72 7.31
N GLU A 127 -3.51 -13.16 8.40
CA GLU A 127 -4.22 -13.85 9.48
C GLU A 127 -4.94 -12.91 10.45
N LYS A 128 -4.39 -11.71 10.68
CA LYS A 128 -4.90 -10.80 11.72
C LYS A 128 -5.64 -9.61 11.13
N LEU A 129 -5.16 -9.06 10.02
CA LEU A 129 -5.78 -7.89 9.38
C LEU A 129 -6.77 -8.27 8.27
N GLY A 130 -6.71 -9.51 7.76
CA GLY A 130 -7.64 -10.01 6.75
C GLY A 130 -7.28 -9.64 5.30
N ALA A 131 -6.03 -9.27 5.03
CA ALA A 131 -5.52 -9.06 3.67
C ALA A 131 -5.84 -10.25 2.76
N LYS A 132 -6.14 -9.99 1.48
CA LYS A 132 -6.50 -11.02 0.49
C LYS A 132 -5.41 -11.33 -0.52
N GLY A 133 -4.23 -10.77 -0.31
CA GLY A 133 -3.05 -11.00 -1.14
C GLY A 133 -1.91 -10.10 -0.71
N ILE A 134 -0.78 -10.28 -1.38
CA ILE A 134 0.44 -9.49 -1.20
C ILE A 134 0.77 -8.80 -2.53
N GLN A 135 1.09 -7.51 -2.47
CA GLN A 135 1.67 -6.77 -3.58
C GLN A 135 3.19 -6.67 -3.40
N ILE A 136 3.93 -7.08 -4.42
CA ILE A 136 5.39 -6.90 -4.52
C ILE A 136 5.76 -6.22 -5.85
N PHE A 137 6.90 -5.55 -5.88
CA PHE A 137 7.45 -4.93 -7.09
C PHE A 137 8.42 -5.87 -7.81
N THR A 138 8.68 -5.62 -9.09
CA THR A 138 9.55 -6.47 -9.92
C THR A 138 11.04 -6.42 -9.55
N ASN A 139 11.43 -5.52 -8.64
CA ASN A 139 12.79 -5.41 -8.10
C ASN A 139 12.76 -4.85 -6.68
N VAL A 140 13.78 -5.17 -5.89
CA VAL A 140 13.99 -4.67 -4.53
C VAL A 140 15.27 -3.86 -4.53
N ASN A 141 15.17 -2.54 -4.67
CA ASN A 141 16.34 -1.62 -4.75
C ASN A 141 17.40 -2.04 -5.78
N GLY A 142 16.95 -2.47 -6.96
CA GLY A 142 17.83 -2.93 -8.05
C GLY A 142 18.20 -4.42 -8.01
N ARG A 143 17.78 -5.16 -6.98
CA ARG A 143 17.94 -6.62 -6.90
C ARG A 143 16.73 -7.32 -7.54
N PRO A 144 16.92 -8.32 -8.42
CA PRO A 144 15.83 -9.08 -9.00
C PRO A 144 15.25 -10.10 -7.99
N LEU A 145 13.98 -10.46 -8.17
CA LEU A 145 13.25 -11.35 -7.25
C LEU A 145 13.67 -12.83 -7.33
N ASP A 146 14.46 -13.21 -8.33
CA ASP A 146 14.98 -14.58 -8.48
C ASP A 146 16.24 -14.84 -7.64
N GLU A 147 16.71 -13.84 -6.88
CA GLU A 147 17.76 -14.05 -5.89
C GLU A 147 17.27 -14.97 -4.74
N PRO A 148 18.10 -15.95 -4.29
CA PRO A 148 17.68 -16.93 -3.29
C PRO A 148 17.18 -16.37 -1.96
N GLU A 149 17.58 -15.14 -1.60
CA GLU A 149 17.12 -14.48 -0.38
C GLU A 149 15.59 -14.27 -0.36
N PHE A 150 14.95 -14.09 -1.53
CA PHE A 150 13.52 -13.81 -1.62
C PHE A 150 12.63 -15.05 -1.70
N TYR A 151 13.19 -16.24 -1.94
CA TYR A 151 12.42 -17.49 -2.09
C TYR A 151 11.54 -17.88 -0.88
N PRO A 152 11.87 -17.49 0.37
CA PRO A 152 10.96 -17.74 1.49
C PRO A 152 9.64 -16.98 1.44
N ILE A 153 9.56 -15.86 0.70
CA ILE A 153 8.36 -15.02 0.54
C ILE A 153 7.39 -15.70 -0.43
#